data_AF-A0A1C6BED4-F1
#
_entry.id   AF-A0A1C6BED4-F1
#
_cell.length_a   1.000
_cell.length_b   1.000
_cell.length_c   1.000
_cell.angle_alpha   90.00
_cell.angle_beta   90.00
_cell.angle_gamma   90.00
#
_symmetry.space_group_name_H-M   'P 1'
#
loop_
_entity.id
_entity.type
_entity.pdbx_description
1 polymer ?
#
loop_
_entity_poly.entity_id
_entity_poly.type
_entity_poly.pdbx_seq_one_letter_code
_entity_poly.pdbx_strand_id
1 'polypeptide(L)'
;MEIRELELNNFGRFTEKRVNLQGGIQLLYGENEAGKSTVHTFIRGMLFGMERGRGRASVNDTFSRYEPWENPNYYAGVMIFECGGKRFRLERHFDKYQKGARLVCLEDGEELSVADGDLEMLLSGLDAAGYGDTYDIGQLRAKTSQALADELKNYATNYYMTGDGEIDLAAAQNALLARRKEIDREEKRMMEERQVQREKLEQEASYVWRDMHRLEEELEDVEEAIACREKREKEGREAQGRENKRMIDEIRPSKWRIHPLEVIGILAVIIAAFLFVPKPWNAFLTIVIALAGGIYVWNRLKESKKKAKTPPEIILEEITPEEEKASKEQLLWERAHVSSEWKEKQIEYENMQEQMEELAELPQDYQEHDRRRAAVTMAMERLEELSADIQKQMTQELNRRASEIIEEITGGRYHRLVADESLHMSLIKADRKIGMERVSQGTLEQIYFALRMAVGQMLYGGEYPIILDDTFAFYDDVRLENTLRWLARQENQILLFTCQKREEQLMKKMGISCKFRLI
;
A
#
# COMPACT_ATOMS: atom_id res chain seq x y z
N MET A 1 -4.54 -34.15 28.23
CA MET A 1 -4.38 -35.34 27.38
C MET A 1 -3.53 -36.39 28.11
N GLU A 2 -4.04 -37.61 28.24
CA GLU A 2 -3.28 -38.75 28.79
C GLU A 2 -3.42 -39.98 27.88
N ILE A 3 -2.30 -40.56 27.48
CA ILE A 3 -2.27 -41.80 26.70
C ILE A 3 -2.58 -42.98 27.64
N ARG A 4 -3.54 -43.82 27.25
CA ARG A 4 -4.03 -44.96 28.03
C ARG A 4 -3.55 -46.30 27.47
N GLU A 5 -3.56 -46.46 26.15
CA GLU A 5 -3.16 -47.71 25.49
C GLU A 5 -2.48 -47.43 24.15
N LEU A 6 -1.44 -48.22 23.85
CA LEU A 6 -0.78 -48.27 22.55
C LEU A 6 -0.81 -49.71 22.05
N GLU A 7 -1.37 -49.93 20.87
CA GLU A 7 -1.31 -51.21 20.15
C GLU A 7 -0.45 -51.01 18.89
N LEU A 8 0.77 -51.56 18.91
CA LEU A 8 1.71 -51.51 17.80
C LEU A 8 1.52 -52.76 16.93
N ASN A 9 1.00 -52.55 15.73
CA ASN A 9 0.68 -53.60 14.77
C ASN A 9 1.66 -53.54 13.60
N ASN A 10 2.69 -54.39 13.62
CA ASN A 10 3.79 -54.41 12.66
C ASN A 10 4.47 -53.04 12.52
N PHE A 11 4.97 -52.49 13.64
CA PHE A 11 5.68 -51.22 13.68
C PHE A 11 7.13 -51.44 14.13
N GLY A 12 8.09 -51.23 13.22
CA GLY A 12 9.50 -51.53 13.44
C GLY A 12 9.71 -53.00 13.82
N ARG A 13 10.19 -53.24 15.06
CA ARG A 13 10.45 -54.60 15.59
C ARG A 13 9.22 -55.27 16.23
N PHE A 14 8.10 -54.58 16.39
CA PHE A 14 6.92 -55.10 17.09
C PHE A 14 5.83 -55.50 16.10
N THR A 15 5.35 -56.73 16.18
CA THR A 15 4.25 -57.25 15.33
C THR A 15 2.89 -57.08 15.99
N GLU A 16 2.73 -57.41 17.28
CA GLU A 16 1.47 -57.26 18.03
C GLU A 16 1.75 -56.90 19.50
N LYS A 17 2.28 -55.70 19.75
CA LYS A 17 2.63 -55.26 21.11
C LYS A 17 1.57 -54.32 21.66
N ARG A 18 0.99 -54.67 22.80
CA ARG A 18 0.13 -53.77 23.60
C ARG A 18 0.89 -53.18 24.78
N VAL A 19 0.79 -51.87 24.97
CA VAL A 19 1.38 -51.13 26.09
C VAL A 19 0.31 -50.29 26.76
N ASN A 20 -0.02 -50.62 28.02
CA ASN A 20 -1.02 -49.91 28.81
C ASN A 20 -0.35 -48.84 29.70
N LEU A 21 -0.76 -47.59 29.58
CA LEU A 21 -0.19 -46.43 30.27
C LEU A 21 -1.20 -45.82 31.26
N GLN A 22 -0.74 -44.96 32.16
CA GLN A 22 -1.56 -44.37 33.23
C GLN A 22 -1.22 -42.89 33.46
N GLY A 23 -1.96 -42.16 34.28
CA GLY A 23 -1.55 -40.80 34.67
C GLY A 23 -0.25 -40.78 35.49
N GLY A 24 0.39 -39.62 35.57
CA GLY A 24 1.64 -39.40 36.31
C GLY A 24 2.89 -39.97 35.62
N ILE A 25 3.90 -40.38 36.40
CA ILE A 25 5.18 -40.87 35.88
C ILE A 25 5.14 -42.37 35.55
N GLN A 26 5.43 -42.72 34.31
CA GLN A 26 5.73 -44.10 33.89
C GLN A 26 7.17 -44.23 33.43
N LEU A 27 7.85 -45.22 34.00
CA LEU A 27 9.19 -45.60 33.60
C LEU A 27 9.11 -46.76 32.61
N LEU A 28 9.51 -46.49 31.36
CA LEU A 28 9.61 -47.47 30.29
C LEU A 28 11.07 -47.92 30.17
N TYR A 29 11.38 -49.02 30.85
CA TYR A 29 12.72 -49.57 30.92
C TYR A 29 12.93 -50.64 29.84
N GLY A 30 14.10 -50.62 29.23
CA GLY A 30 14.57 -51.69 28.36
C GLY A 30 16.04 -51.55 28.08
N GLU A 31 16.74 -52.65 27.83
CA GLU A 31 18.13 -52.62 27.36
C GLU A 31 18.26 -51.85 26.03
N ASN A 32 19.48 -51.60 25.58
CA ASN A 32 19.68 -51.07 24.24
C ASN A 32 19.07 -52.03 23.23
N GLU A 33 18.51 -51.47 22.14
CA GLU A 33 17.80 -52.23 21.10
C GLU A 33 16.47 -52.88 21.53
N ALA A 34 16.04 -52.79 22.80
CA ALA A 34 14.78 -53.34 23.30
C ALA A 34 13.52 -52.77 22.61
N GLY A 35 13.64 -51.68 21.86
CA GLY A 35 12.53 -51.05 21.13
C GLY A 35 11.96 -49.80 21.79
N LYS A 36 12.66 -49.19 22.76
CA LYS A 36 12.29 -47.91 23.39
C LYS A 36 12.04 -46.82 22.35
N SER A 37 13.01 -46.58 21.47
CA SER A 37 12.89 -45.61 20.38
C SER A 37 11.79 -45.97 19.37
N THR A 38 11.43 -47.26 19.24
CA THR A 38 10.29 -47.70 18.41
C THR A 38 8.96 -47.27 19.03
N VAL A 39 8.77 -47.46 20.34
CA VAL A 39 7.56 -47.00 21.05
C VAL A 39 7.49 -45.48 21.07
N HIS A 40 8.62 -44.80 21.30
CA HIS A 40 8.74 -43.34 21.21
C HIS A 40 8.28 -42.81 19.84
N THR A 41 8.85 -43.37 18.78
CA THR A 41 8.49 -42.99 17.40
C THR A 41 7.04 -43.32 17.07
N PHE A 42 6.53 -44.44 17.59
CA PHE A 42 5.13 -44.82 17.43
C PHE A 42 4.18 -43.77 18.01
N ILE A 43 4.45 -43.25 19.21
CA ILE A 43 3.61 -42.21 19.83
C ILE A 43 3.56 -40.96 18.93
N ARG A 44 4.71 -40.48 18.46
CA ARG A 44 4.77 -39.36 17.51
C ARG A 44 4.01 -39.65 16.22
N GLY A 45 4.23 -40.82 15.62
CA GLY A 45 3.58 -41.22 14.37
C GLY A 45 2.07 -41.36 14.51
N MET A 46 1.58 -41.77 15.69
CA MET A 46 0.15 -41.81 15.98
C MET A 46 -0.46 -40.42 16.11
N LEU A 47 0.20 -39.47 16.78
CA LEU A 47 -0.36 -38.12 16.94
C LEU A 47 -0.33 -37.34 15.63
N PHE A 48 0.84 -37.24 14.99
CA PHE A 48 1.05 -36.31 13.86
C PHE A 48 1.13 -36.99 12.50
N GLY A 49 1.07 -38.32 12.46
CA GLY A 49 1.33 -39.09 11.25
C GLY A 49 2.82 -39.23 10.94
N MET A 50 3.11 -39.94 9.85
CA MET A 50 4.45 -40.08 9.30
C MET A 50 4.41 -39.87 7.80
N GLU A 51 5.44 -39.21 7.28
CA GLU A 51 5.62 -39.01 5.85
C GLU A 51 6.85 -39.74 5.34
N ARG A 52 6.72 -40.28 4.13
CA ARG A 52 7.82 -40.88 3.39
C ARG A 52 8.47 -39.81 2.54
N GLY A 53 9.76 -39.56 2.76
CA GLY A 53 10.59 -38.72 1.91
C GLY A 53 10.67 -39.28 0.49
N ARG A 54 10.97 -38.43 -0.49
CA ARG A 54 11.18 -38.84 -1.90
C ARG A 54 12.66 -38.87 -2.25
N GLY A 55 13.07 -39.82 -3.11
CA GLY A 55 14.44 -39.90 -3.62
C GLY A 55 15.48 -40.25 -2.54
N ARG A 56 16.68 -39.63 -2.58
CA ARG A 56 17.75 -39.90 -1.60
C ARG A 56 17.36 -39.57 -0.15
N ALA A 57 16.35 -38.72 0.05
CA ALA A 57 15.82 -38.39 1.38
C ALA A 57 14.98 -39.52 2.00
N SER A 58 14.52 -40.50 1.22
CA SER A 58 13.72 -41.63 1.74
C SER A 58 14.57 -42.68 2.45
N VAL A 59 15.89 -42.70 2.24
CA VAL A 59 16.76 -43.77 2.74
C VAL A 59 16.94 -43.68 4.26
N ASN A 60 16.83 -42.48 4.83
CA ASN A 60 17.01 -42.21 6.26
C ASN A 60 15.75 -41.59 6.89
N ASP A 61 14.60 -41.61 6.20
CA ASP A 61 13.37 -41.06 6.78
C ASP A 61 12.82 -41.96 7.89
N THR A 62 12.08 -41.35 8.82
CA THR A 62 11.48 -42.06 9.95
C THR A 62 10.57 -43.18 9.46
N PHE A 63 9.86 -42.95 8.36
CA PHE A 63 8.97 -43.94 7.75
C PHE A 63 9.70 -45.24 7.36
N SER A 64 10.76 -45.16 6.55
CA SER A 64 11.45 -46.34 6.02
C SER A 64 12.28 -47.04 7.08
N ARG A 65 12.70 -46.33 8.14
CA ARG A 65 13.44 -46.92 9.27
C ARG A 65 12.59 -47.86 10.12
N TYR A 66 11.30 -47.57 10.24
CA TYR A 66 10.35 -48.34 11.06
C TYR A 66 9.37 -49.15 10.22
N GLU A 67 9.57 -49.23 8.90
CA GLU A 67 8.86 -50.16 8.04
C GLU A 67 9.06 -51.59 8.58
N PRO A 68 7.97 -52.35 8.81
CA PRO A 68 8.08 -53.67 9.39
C PRO A 68 8.93 -54.60 8.53
N TRP A 69 9.82 -55.35 9.18
CA TRP A 69 10.76 -56.23 8.50
C TRP A 69 10.04 -57.44 7.86
N GLU A 70 8.90 -57.82 8.44
CA GLU A 70 8.00 -58.86 7.95
C GLU A 70 6.65 -58.21 7.58
N ASN A 71 6.11 -58.55 6.41
CA ASN A 71 4.83 -58.02 5.89
C ASN A 71 4.74 -56.47 5.79
N PRO A 72 5.47 -55.84 4.84
CA PRO A 72 5.44 -54.38 4.60
C PRO A 72 4.04 -53.79 4.31
N ASN A 73 3.10 -54.65 3.91
CA ASN A 73 1.72 -54.27 3.58
C ASN A 73 0.80 -54.15 4.80
N TYR A 74 1.28 -54.48 6.00
CA TYR A 74 0.52 -54.32 7.24
C TYR A 74 1.38 -53.48 8.17
N TYR A 75 1.16 -52.16 8.17
CA TYR A 75 1.90 -51.21 8.99
C TYR A 75 0.86 -50.29 9.64
N ALA A 76 0.48 -50.58 10.88
CA ALA A 76 -0.66 -49.94 11.53
C ALA A 76 -0.46 -49.75 13.04
N GLY A 77 -1.33 -48.95 13.64
CA GLY A 77 -1.30 -48.68 15.06
C GLY A 77 -2.64 -48.24 15.60
N VAL A 78 -2.85 -48.51 16.88
CA VAL A 78 -3.97 -47.97 17.65
C VAL A 78 -3.42 -47.24 18.87
N MET A 79 -3.95 -46.06 19.13
CA MET A 79 -3.70 -45.29 20.35
C MET A 79 -5.04 -44.97 20.98
N ILE A 80 -5.17 -45.25 22.27
CA ILE A 80 -6.28 -44.77 23.09
C ILE A 80 -5.74 -43.71 24.02
N PHE A 81 -6.34 -42.53 23.99
CA PHE A 81 -5.98 -41.42 24.87
C PHE A 81 -7.23 -40.73 25.40
N GLU A 82 -7.06 -40.02 26.51
CA GLU A 82 -8.11 -39.24 27.15
C GLU A 82 -7.81 -37.76 26.96
N CYS A 83 -8.77 -36.99 26.46
CA CYS A 83 -8.67 -35.54 26.29
C CYS A 83 -10.03 -34.90 26.63
N GLY A 84 -10.03 -33.78 27.36
CA GLY A 84 -11.27 -33.10 27.76
C GLY A 84 -12.26 -33.96 28.54
N GLY A 85 -11.79 -35.00 29.26
CA GLY A 85 -12.64 -35.95 30.00
C GLY A 85 -13.35 -37.00 29.14
N LYS A 86 -13.10 -37.04 27.82
CA LYS A 86 -13.55 -38.09 26.90
C LYS A 86 -12.37 -38.95 26.46
N ARG A 87 -12.63 -40.18 26.02
CA ARG A 87 -11.62 -41.11 25.50
C ARG A 87 -11.78 -41.26 24.01
N PHE A 88 -10.65 -41.16 23.33
CA PHE A 88 -10.58 -41.26 21.88
C PHE A 88 -9.75 -42.47 21.49
N ARG A 89 -10.22 -43.17 20.48
CA ARG A 89 -9.49 -44.25 19.80
C ARG A 89 -9.03 -43.71 18.46
N LEU A 90 -7.72 -43.61 18.30
CA LEU A 90 -7.07 -43.21 17.07
C LEU A 90 -6.41 -44.44 16.43
N GLU A 91 -6.90 -44.82 15.27
CA GLU A 91 -6.33 -45.87 14.43
C GLU A 91 -5.59 -45.20 13.27
N ARG A 92 -4.35 -45.62 13.00
CA ARG A 92 -3.61 -45.15 11.83
C ARG A 92 -3.05 -46.31 11.04
N HIS A 93 -3.19 -46.21 9.73
CA HIS A 93 -2.53 -47.05 8.75
C HIS A 93 -1.42 -46.25 8.10
N PHE A 94 -0.20 -46.75 8.23
CA PHE A 94 1.01 -46.16 7.68
C PHE A 94 1.42 -46.86 6.38
N ASP A 95 0.74 -47.92 5.95
CA ASP A 95 1.11 -48.62 4.73
C ASP A 95 0.93 -47.75 3.47
N LYS A 96 1.59 -48.15 2.38
CA LYS A 96 1.65 -47.39 1.13
C LYS A 96 0.31 -47.29 0.40
N TYR A 97 -0.62 -48.22 0.63
CA TYR A 97 -1.82 -48.40 -0.18
C TYR A 97 -3.10 -47.92 0.53
N GLN A 98 -3.12 -47.92 1.86
CA GLN A 98 -4.25 -47.59 2.72
C GLN A 98 -3.85 -46.53 3.77
N LYS A 99 -3.04 -45.52 3.39
CA LYS A 99 -2.71 -44.41 4.29
C LYS A 99 -3.99 -43.72 4.75
N GLY A 100 -4.25 -43.74 6.05
CA GLY A 100 -5.47 -43.19 6.62
C GLY A 100 -5.40 -43.14 8.14
N ALA A 101 -6.22 -42.26 8.72
CA ALA A 101 -6.41 -42.16 10.15
C ALA A 101 -7.91 -42.17 10.45
N ARG A 102 -8.30 -42.91 11.46
CA ARG A 102 -9.67 -43.02 11.94
C ARG A 102 -9.70 -42.63 13.40
N LEU A 103 -10.47 -41.61 13.75
CA LEU A 103 -10.58 -41.08 15.10
C LEU A 103 -12.02 -41.27 15.58
N VAL A 104 -12.21 -41.97 16.69
CA VAL A 104 -13.54 -42.27 17.23
C VAL A 104 -13.59 -41.90 18.71
N CYS A 105 -14.60 -41.14 19.11
CA CYS A 105 -14.92 -40.90 20.51
C CYS A 105 -15.61 -42.14 21.10
N LEU A 106 -15.07 -42.69 22.18
CA LEU A 106 -15.54 -43.96 22.75
C LEU A 106 -16.80 -43.80 23.61
N GLU A 107 -17.13 -42.58 24.03
CA GLU A 107 -18.29 -42.29 24.87
C GLU A 107 -19.59 -42.17 24.06
N ASP A 108 -19.56 -41.54 22.89
CA ASP A 108 -20.72 -41.30 22.03
C ASP A 108 -20.65 -42.06 20.69
N GLY A 109 -19.51 -42.64 20.34
CA GLY A 109 -19.30 -43.38 19.09
C GLY A 109 -19.14 -42.48 17.86
N GLU A 110 -19.02 -41.17 18.04
CA GLU A 110 -18.83 -40.22 16.95
C GLU A 110 -17.48 -40.43 16.27
N GLU A 111 -17.49 -40.50 14.94
CA GLU A 111 -16.28 -40.59 14.12
C GLU A 111 -15.91 -39.18 13.66
N LEU A 112 -14.72 -38.74 14.07
CA LEU A 112 -14.17 -37.43 13.77
C LEU A 112 -13.24 -37.51 12.56
N SER A 113 -13.30 -36.50 11.70
CA SER A 113 -12.52 -36.39 10.48
C SER A 113 -11.12 -35.84 10.78
N VAL A 114 -10.13 -36.73 10.78
CA VAL A 114 -8.72 -36.34 10.88
C VAL A 114 -8.29 -35.50 9.67
N ALA A 115 -8.91 -35.70 8.50
CA ALA A 115 -8.59 -34.95 7.28
C ALA A 115 -9.08 -33.50 7.31
N ASP A 116 -10.15 -33.22 8.04
CA ASP A 116 -10.71 -31.87 8.22
C ASP A 116 -10.12 -31.14 9.44
N GLY A 117 -9.14 -31.75 10.12
CA GLY A 117 -8.41 -31.14 11.23
C GLY A 117 -8.97 -31.42 12.63
N ASP A 118 -9.94 -32.33 12.80
CA ASP A 118 -10.54 -32.58 14.12
C ASP A 118 -9.51 -33.07 15.16
N LEU A 119 -8.49 -33.83 14.73
CA LEU A 119 -7.40 -34.23 15.62
C LEU A 119 -6.52 -33.04 16.01
N GLU A 120 -6.24 -32.14 15.08
CA GLU A 120 -5.46 -30.92 15.36
C GLU A 120 -6.22 -30.02 16.36
N MET A 121 -7.55 -29.94 16.25
CA MET A 121 -8.40 -29.26 17.22
C MET A 121 -8.35 -29.93 18.61
N LEU A 122 -8.35 -31.27 18.70
CA LEU A 122 -8.18 -31.98 19.97
C LEU A 122 -6.78 -31.80 20.58
N LEU A 123 -5.79 -31.49 19.75
CA LEU A 123 -4.43 -31.14 20.13
C LEU A 123 -4.25 -29.62 20.24
N SER A 124 -5.34 -28.84 20.28
CA SER A 124 -5.33 -27.38 20.43
C SER A 124 -4.35 -26.66 19.49
N GLY A 125 -4.21 -27.12 18.24
CA GLY A 125 -3.29 -26.55 17.25
C GLY A 125 -1.83 -27.03 17.34
N LEU A 126 -1.49 -27.84 18.34
CA LEU A 126 -0.14 -28.36 18.52
C LEU A 126 0.28 -29.27 17.36
N ASP A 127 1.32 -28.89 16.65
CA ASP A 127 1.89 -29.65 15.54
C ASP A 127 3.08 -30.52 15.99
N ALA A 128 3.62 -31.31 15.04
CA ALA A 128 4.74 -32.21 15.29
C ALA A 128 6.02 -31.46 15.71
N ALA A 129 6.23 -30.24 15.20
CA ALA A 129 7.40 -29.43 15.47
C ALA A 129 7.32 -28.85 16.88
N GLY A 130 6.21 -28.21 17.22
CA GLY A 130 5.91 -27.66 18.54
C GLY A 130 5.96 -28.73 19.62
N TYR A 131 5.37 -29.91 19.39
CA TYR A 131 5.46 -31.02 20.35
C TYR A 131 6.91 -31.51 20.52
N GLY A 132 7.66 -31.59 19.42
CA GLY A 132 9.06 -32.02 19.43
C GLY A 132 10.03 -31.04 20.06
N ASP A 133 9.68 -29.76 20.04
CA ASP A 133 10.47 -28.69 20.61
C ASP A 133 10.16 -28.48 22.10
N THR A 134 8.97 -28.86 22.57
CA THR A 134 8.55 -28.62 23.96
C THR A 134 8.49 -29.90 24.80
N TYR A 135 7.57 -30.82 24.47
CA TYR A 135 7.21 -31.95 25.31
C TYR A 135 7.99 -33.23 25.03
N ASP A 136 8.61 -33.36 23.85
CA ASP A 136 9.44 -34.51 23.54
C ASP A 136 10.93 -34.18 23.58
N ILE A 137 11.59 -34.63 24.65
CA ILE A 137 13.02 -34.48 24.87
C ILE A 137 13.71 -35.81 24.58
N GLY A 138 14.15 -35.95 23.33
CA GLY A 138 14.97 -37.07 22.89
C GLY A 138 16.35 -37.09 23.54
N GLN A 139 17.07 -38.20 23.37
CA GLN A 139 18.47 -38.30 23.79
C GLN A 139 19.28 -37.20 23.08
N LEU A 140 19.80 -36.26 23.85
CA LEU A 140 20.75 -35.27 23.35
C LEU A 140 21.93 -36.06 22.79
N ARG A 141 22.02 -36.11 21.45
CA ARG A 141 23.11 -36.79 20.72
C ARG A 141 24.44 -36.36 21.35
N ALA A 142 25.49 -37.16 21.23
CA ALA A 142 26.85 -36.84 21.70
C ALA A 142 27.42 -35.56 21.04
N LYS A 143 26.79 -34.42 21.33
CA LYS A 143 27.08 -33.08 20.88
C LYS A 143 28.11 -32.54 21.87
N THR A 144 29.10 -31.84 21.32
CA THR A 144 30.02 -31.08 22.16
C THR A 144 29.24 -30.02 22.94
N SER A 145 29.74 -29.59 24.10
CA SER A 145 29.11 -28.53 24.89
C SER A 145 28.79 -27.28 24.07
N GLN A 146 29.62 -26.96 23.06
CA GLN A 146 29.39 -25.85 22.15
C GLN A 146 28.16 -26.08 21.25
N ALA A 147 28.05 -27.25 20.61
CA ALA A 147 26.92 -27.56 19.75
C ALA A 147 25.59 -27.59 20.51
N LEU A 148 25.61 -28.02 21.78
CA LEU A 148 24.45 -27.95 22.66
C LEU A 148 24.10 -26.50 23.04
N ALA A 149 25.10 -25.66 23.33
CA ALA A 149 24.87 -24.23 23.60
C ALA A 149 24.29 -23.49 22.38
N ASP A 150 24.75 -23.83 21.17
CA ASP A 150 24.24 -23.24 19.93
C ASP A 150 22.79 -23.68 19.66
N GLU A 151 22.46 -24.95 19.90
CA GLU A 151 21.08 -25.44 19.81
C GLU A 151 20.15 -24.77 20.81
N LEU A 152 20.62 -24.61 22.06
CA LEU A 152 19.89 -23.90 23.11
C LEU A 152 19.66 -22.44 22.70
N LYS A 153 20.67 -21.78 22.11
CA LYS A 153 20.55 -20.42 21.56
C LYS A 153 19.50 -20.36 20.45
N ASN A 154 19.53 -21.28 19.49
CA ASN A 154 18.56 -21.31 18.40
C ASN A 154 17.13 -21.54 18.93
N TYR A 155 16.98 -22.47 19.87
CA TYR A 155 15.71 -22.73 20.54
C TYR A 155 15.19 -21.46 21.21
N ALA A 156 15.98 -20.86 22.10
CA ALA A 156 15.62 -19.62 22.77
C ALA A 156 15.27 -18.51 21.77
N THR A 157 16.04 -18.36 20.69
CA THR A 157 15.82 -17.32 19.69
C THR A 157 14.46 -17.44 19.02
N ASN A 158 14.08 -18.66 18.62
CA ASN A 158 12.78 -18.89 18.02
C ASN A 158 11.66 -18.50 18.99
N TYR A 159 11.71 -18.97 20.24
CA TYR A 159 10.64 -18.73 21.21
C TYR A 159 10.57 -17.28 21.73
N TYR A 160 11.71 -16.61 21.92
CA TYR A 160 11.73 -15.21 22.33
C TYR A 160 11.24 -14.27 21.22
N MET A 161 11.40 -14.65 19.94
CA MET A 161 11.03 -13.80 18.80
C MET A 161 9.60 -14.02 18.33
N THR A 162 9.12 -15.26 18.26
CA THR A 162 7.80 -15.55 17.67
C THR A 162 6.71 -15.76 18.72
N GLY A 163 7.06 -16.12 19.97
CA GLY A 163 6.12 -16.30 21.09
C GLY A 163 5.19 -17.51 20.93
N ASP A 164 4.81 -17.85 19.71
CA ASP A 164 4.03 -19.01 19.30
C ASP A 164 4.48 -19.37 17.88
N GLY A 165 4.49 -20.65 17.52
CA GLY A 165 4.87 -21.11 16.17
C GLY A 165 3.85 -20.72 15.09
N GLU A 166 2.64 -20.32 15.50
CA GLU A 166 1.53 -20.03 14.60
C GLU A 166 1.56 -18.61 13.99
N ILE A 167 2.17 -17.62 14.68
CA ILE A 167 2.17 -16.23 14.22
C ILE A 167 3.51 -15.88 13.54
N ASP A 168 3.53 -15.96 12.20
CA ASP A 168 4.67 -15.50 11.41
C ASP A 168 4.65 -13.98 11.23
N LEU A 169 5.14 -13.27 12.25
CA LEU A 169 5.32 -11.81 12.21
C LEU A 169 6.16 -11.36 11.01
N ALA A 170 7.19 -12.12 10.65
CA ALA A 170 8.08 -11.77 9.54
C ALA A 170 7.33 -11.82 8.21
N ALA A 171 6.49 -12.83 7.98
CA ALA A 171 5.62 -12.89 6.81
C ALA A 171 4.62 -11.72 6.78
N ALA A 172 3.98 -11.40 7.91
CA ALA A 172 3.05 -10.28 8.00
C ALA A 172 3.72 -8.92 7.68
N GLN A 173 4.90 -8.66 8.25
CA GLN A 173 5.69 -7.47 7.96
C GLN A 173 6.12 -7.40 6.50
N ASN A 174 6.56 -8.53 5.93
CA ASN A 174 6.94 -8.61 4.52
C ASN A 174 5.76 -8.36 3.58
N ALA A 175 4.56 -8.85 3.92
CA ALA A 175 3.35 -8.59 3.16
C ALA A 175 2.99 -7.09 3.15
N LEU A 176 3.08 -6.43 4.30
CA LEU A 176 2.83 -4.97 4.40
C LEU A 176 3.90 -4.16 3.67
N LEU A 177 5.18 -4.54 3.78
CA LEU A 177 6.27 -3.91 3.04
C LEU A 177 6.08 -4.06 1.53
N ALA A 178 5.65 -5.23 1.06
CA ALA A 178 5.33 -5.46 -0.35
C ALA A 178 4.17 -4.57 -0.80
N ARG A 179 3.11 -4.47 0.01
CA ARG A 179 1.94 -3.63 -0.28
C ARG A 179 2.30 -2.15 -0.34
N ARG A 180 3.13 -1.67 0.58
CA ARG A 180 3.65 -0.28 0.56
C ARG A 180 4.44 0.00 -0.72
N LYS A 181 5.36 -0.89 -1.10
CA LYS A 181 6.15 -0.75 -2.33
C LYS A 181 5.29 -0.74 -3.59
N GLU A 182 4.19 -1.49 -3.60
CA GLU A 182 3.22 -1.48 -4.69
C GLU A 182 2.54 -0.11 -4.82
N ILE A 183 2.04 0.43 -3.71
CA ILE A 183 1.42 1.78 -3.67
C ILE A 183 2.42 2.85 -4.13
N ASP A 184 3.66 2.81 -3.63
CA ASP A 184 4.71 3.77 -4.03
C ASP A 184 5.04 3.69 -5.53
N ARG A 185 4.98 2.49 -6.12
CA ARG A 185 5.19 2.30 -7.57
C ARG A 185 4.03 2.83 -8.40
N GLU A 186 2.80 2.60 -7.96
CA GLU A 186 1.59 3.13 -8.61
C GLU A 186 1.60 4.66 -8.60
N GLU A 187 1.89 5.28 -7.45
CA GLU A 187 2.01 6.74 -7.30
C GLU A 187 3.08 7.30 -8.24
N LYS A 188 4.26 6.67 -8.28
CA LYS A 188 5.35 7.08 -9.16
C LYS A 188 4.98 6.98 -10.65
N ARG A 189 4.34 5.87 -11.05
CA ARG A 189 3.93 5.66 -12.45
C ARG A 189 2.90 6.71 -12.89
N MET A 190 1.91 6.99 -12.04
CA MET A 190 0.91 8.03 -12.30
C MET A 190 1.54 9.42 -12.44
N MET A 191 2.51 9.76 -11.58
CA MET A 191 3.24 11.02 -11.68
C MET A 191 4.07 11.12 -12.96
N GLU A 192 4.77 10.05 -13.34
CA GLU A 192 5.56 9.98 -14.58
C GLU A 192 4.65 10.13 -15.82
N GLU A 193 3.51 9.42 -15.85
CA GLU A 193 2.52 9.51 -16.94
C GLU A 193 1.96 10.95 -17.09
N ARG A 194 1.60 11.61 -15.98
CA ARG A 194 1.14 13.01 -15.99
C ARG A 194 2.23 13.97 -16.45
N GLN A 195 3.46 13.79 -15.97
CA GLN A 195 4.58 14.63 -16.38
C GLN A 195 4.81 14.54 -17.90
N VAL A 196 4.83 13.32 -18.45
CA VAL A 196 4.98 13.10 -19.90
C VAL A 196 3.83 13.73 -20.68
N GLN A 197 2.58 13.63 -20.18
CA GLN A 197 1.42 14.25 -20.82
C GLN A 197 1.53 15.77 -20.83
N ARG A 198 1.96 16.37 -19.71
CA ARG A 198 2.19 17.81 -19.60
C ARG A 198 3.30 18.29 -20.53
N GLU A 199 4.41 17.58 -20.62
CA GLU A 199 5.52 17.91 -21.52
C GLU A 199 5.09 17.89 -23.00
N LYS A 200 4.23 16.94 -23.40
CA LYS A 200 3.66 16.90 -24.76
C LYS A 200 2.76 18.11 -25.03
N LEU A 201 1.88 18.42 -24.08
CA LEU A 201 0.96 19.55 -24.19
C LEU A 201 1.72 20.90 -24.24
N GLU A 202 2.80 21.04 -23.47
CA GLU A 202 3.70 22.19 -23.53
C GLU A 202 4.37 22.35 -24.91
N GLN A 203 4.79 21.24 -25.53
CA GLN A 203 5.35 21.26 -26.89
C GLN A 203 4.31 21.68 -27.93
N GLU A 204 3.08 21.16 -27.84
CA GLU A 204 1.97 21.52 -28.72
C GLU A 204 1.59 22.99 -28.55
N ALA A 205 1.44 23.46 -27.32
CA ALA A 205 1.16 24.86 -27.01
C ALA A 205 2.26 25.80 -27.54
N SER A 206 3.53 25.40 -27.47
CA SER A 206 4.65 26.16 -28.04
C SER A 206 4.59 26.24 -29.57
N TYR A 207 4.05 25.22 -30.24
CA TYR A 207 3.82 25.26 -31.68
C TYR A 207 2.68 26.22 -32.04
N VAL A 208 1.54 26.08 -31.38
CA VAL A 208 0.37 26.96 -31.57
C VAL A 208 0.70 28.43 -31.28
N TRP A 209 1.48 28.68 -30.23
CA TRP A 209 1.92 30.03 -29.86
C TRP A 209 2.80 30.67 -30.95
N ARG A 210 3.69 29.90 -31.58
CA ARG A 210 4.50 30.40 -32.71
C ARG A 210 3.64 30.72 -33.93
N ASP A 211 2.67 29.85 -34.24
CA ASP A 211 1.74 30.08 -35.35
C ASP A 211 0.86 31.32 -35.08
N MET A 212 0.41 31.51 -33.84
CA MET A 212 -0.37 32.68 -33.43
C MET A 212 0.42 33.98 -33.58
N HIS A 213 1.70 34.01 -33.17
CA HIS A 213 2.55 35.18 -33.38
C HIS A 213 2.83 35.47 -34.86
N ARG A 214 3.00 34.43 -35.67
CA ARG A 214 3.14 34.62 -37.11
C ARG A 214 1.87 35.24 -37.72
N LEU A 215 0.68 34.77 -37.32
CA LEU A 215 -0.59 35.34 -37.77
C LEU A 215 -0.79 36.77 -37.26
N GLU A 216 -0.27 37.10 -36.08
CA GLU A 216 -0.27 38.47 -35.54
C GLU A 216 0.59 39.40 -36.38
N GLU A 217 1.81 38.99 -36.75
CA GLU A 217 2.68 39.72 -37.70
C GLU A 217 1.99 39.90 -39.06
N GLU A 218 1.40 38.83 -39.62
CA GLU A 218 0.65 38.91 -40.89
C GLU A 218 -0.55 39.88 -40.79
N LEU A 219 -1.22 39.94 -39.63
CA LEU A 219 -2.32 40.87 -39.39
C LEU A 219 -1.82 42.32 -39.31
N GLU A 220 -0.69 42.57 -38.63
CA GLU A 220 -0.04 43.89 -38.59
C GLU A 220 0.34 44.37 -40.00
N ASP A 221 0.96 43.51 -40.82
CA ASP A 221 1.33 43.83 -42.20
C ASP A 221 0.11 44.20 -43.06
N VAL A 222 -0.99 43.45 -42.93
CA VAL A 222 -2.26 43.74 -43.64
C VAL A 222 -2.88 45.06 -43.15
N GLU A 223 -2.84 45.34 -41.85
CA GLU A 223 -3.33 46.59 -41.28
C GLU A 223 -2.50 47.81 -41.73
N GLU A 224 -1.18 47.67 -41.79
CA GLU A 224 -0.28 48.69 -42.35
C GLU A 224 -0.54 48.94 -43.83
N ALA A 225 -0.79 47.88 -44.62
CA ALA A 225 -1.13 47.99 -46.04
C ALA A 225 -2.47 48.72 -46.25
N ILE A 226 -3.47 48.42 -45.43
CA ILE A 226 -4.76 49.13 -45.43
C ILE A 226 -4.53 50.60 -45.07
N ALA A 227 -3.78 50.90 -44.00
CA ALA A 227 -3.51 52.27 -43.55
C ALA A 227 -2.73 53.11 -44.59
N CYS A 228 -1.72 52.52 -45.23
CA CYS A 228 -0.97 53.15 -46.31
C CYS A 228 -1.87 53.50 -47.49
N ARG A 229 -2.81 52.61 -47.86
CA ARG A 229 -3.78 52.87 -48.93
C ARG A 229 -4.78 53.95 -48.54
N GLU A 230 -5.32 53.92 -47.33
CA GLU A 230 -6.21 54.99 -46.86
C GLU A 230 -5.53 56.36 -46.85
N LYS A 231 -4.25 56.41 -46.52
CA LYS A 231 -3.44 57.64 -46.58
C LYS A 231 -3.28 58.13 -48.02
N ARG A 232 -2.98 57.25 -48.97
CA ARG A 232 -2.92 57.59 -50.41
C ARG A 232 -4.27 58.04 -50.95
N GLU A 233 -5.38 57.40 -50.56
CA GLU A 233 -6.74 57.83 -50.91
C GLU A 233 -7.04 59.24 -50.37
N LYS A 234 -6.65 59.53 -49.12
CA LYS A 234 -6.82 60.86 -48.51
C LYS A 234 -5.97 61.93 -49.22
N GLU A 235 -4.70 61.63 -49.47
CA GLU A 235 -3.78 62.53 -50.19
C GLU A 235 -4.24 62.79 -51.63
N GLY A 236 -4.74 61.75 -52.32
CA GLY A 236 -5.36 61.85 -53.64
C GLY A 236 -6.63 62.71 -53.63
N ARG A 237 -7.56 62.47 -52.69
CA ARG A 237 -8.77 63.29 -52.50
C ARG A 237 -8.45 64.73 -52.15
N GLU A 238 -7.43 64.99 -51.34
CA GLU A 238 -6.97 66.34 -51.01
C GLU A 238 -6.34 67.05 -52.21
N ALA A 239 -5.52 66.35 -53.01
CA ALA A 239 -4.91 66.90 -54.22
C ALA A 239 -5.99 67.25 -55.26
N GLN A 240 -6.93 66.33 -55.50
CA GLN A 240 -8.06 66.52 -56.41
C GLN A 240 -9.03 67.60 -55.89
N GLY A 241 -9.21 67.70 -54.57
CA GLY A 241 -9.94 68.78 -53.93
C GLY A 241 -9.25 70.14 -54.08
N ARG A 242 -7.91 70.21 -54.00
CA ARG A 242 -7.13 71.42 -54.26
C ARG A 242 -7.16 71.83 -55.73
N GLU A 243 -7.10 70.89 -56.67
CA GLU A 243 -7.28 71.15 -58.11
C GLU A 243 -8.69 71.65 -58.42
N ASN A 244 -9.72 70.98 -57.90
CA ASN A 244 -11.10 71.44 -58.05
C ASN A 244 -11.29 72.85 -57.47
N LYS A 245 -10.66 73.15 -56.33
CA LYS A 245 -10.71 74.49 -55.72
C LYS A 245 -10.00 75.54 -56.59
N ARG A 246 -8.86 75.20 -57.20
CA ARG A 246 -8.16 76.06 -58.17
C ARG A 246 -8.98 76.28 -59.45
N MET A 247 -9.59 75.25 -60.02
CA MET A 247 -10.50 75.38 -61.18
C MET A 247 -11.73 76.23 -60.84
N ILE A 248 -12.30 76.09 -59.64
CA ILE A 248 -13.44 76.89 -59.18
C ILE A 248 -13.05 78.36 -58.97
N ASP A 249 -11.84 78.65 -58.49
CA ASP A 249 -11.32 80.01 -58.29
C ASP A 249 -10.90 80.69 -59.60
N GLU A 250 -10.42 79.96 -60.62
CA GLU A 250 -10.11 80.53 -61.96
C GLU A 250 -11.35 80.88 -62.79
N ILE A 251 -12.49 80.20 -62.57
CA ILE A 251 -13.73 80.40 -63.35
C ILE A 251 -14.65 81.49 -62.76
N ARG A 252 -14.36 82.04 -61.57
CA ARG A 252 -15.29 82.96 -60.89
C ARG A 252 -14.61 84.22 -60.31
N PRO A 253 -14.58 85.36 -61.03
CA PRO A 253 -14.22 86.62 -60.40
C PRO A 253 -15.26 87.01 -59.32
N SER A 254 -14.75 87.53 -58.21
CA SER A 254 -15.49 88.04 -57.05
C SER A 254 -16.29 89.32 -57.37
N LYS A 255 -17.39 89.18 -58.11
CA LYS A 255 -18.43 90.22 -58.18
C LYS A 255 -19.45 89.97 -57.09
N TRP A 256 -19.45 90.81 -56.06
CA TRP A 256 -20.56 90.93 -55.13
C TRP A 256 -21.84 91.18 -55.95
N ARG A 257 -22.78 90.23 -55.95
CA ARG A 257 -24.01 90.33 -56.76
C ARG A 257 -25.10 91.19 -56.11
N ILE A 258 -24.86 91.65 -54.89
CA ILE A 258 -25.64 92.68 -54.19
C ILE A 258 -24.61 93.65 -53.61
N HIS A 259 -24.52 94.86 -54.14
CA HIS A 259 -23.64 95.88 -53.57
C HIS A 259 -24.20 96.25 -52.19
N PRO A 260 -23.40 96.33 -51.11
CA PRO A 260 -23.90 96.70 -49.78
C PRO A 260 -24.63 98.06 -49.78
N LEU A 261 -24.29 98.93 -50.75
CA LEU A 261 -24.95 100.22 -51.01
C LEU A 261 -26.43 100.10 -51.43
N GLU A 262 -26.85 99.04 -52.14
CA GLU A 262 -28.26 98.86 -52.54
C GLU A 262 -29.14 98.50 -51.33
N VAL A 263 -28.61 97.69 -50.41
CA VAL A 263 -29.29 97.33 -49.15
C VAL A 263 -29.36 98.55 -48.23
N ILE A 264 -28.29 99.34 -48.14
CA ILE A 264 -28.25 100.60 -47.40
C ILE A 264 -29.23 101.62 -48.00
N GLY A 265 -29.34 101.70 -49.33
CA GLY A 265 -30.28 102.60 -50.03
C GLY A 265 -31.74 102.29 -49.73
N ILE A 266 -32.14 101.01 -49.73
CA ILE A 266 -33.50 100.60 -49.37
C ILE A 266 -33.80 100.96 -47.90
N LEU A 267 -32.84 100.76 -47.00
CA LEU A 267 -32.97 101.15 -45.59
C LEU A 267 -33.14 102.66 -45.41
N ALA A 268 -32.40 103.47 -46.16
CA ALA A 268 -32.50 104.93 -46.12
C ALA A 268 -33.88 105.42 -46.60
N VAL A 269 -34.45 104.80 -47.63
CA VAL A 269 -35.80 105.14 -48.14
C VAL A 269 -36.89 104.79 -47.11
N ILE A 270 -36.74 103.67 -46.39
CA ILE A 270 -37.66 103.31 -45.30
C ILE A 270 -37.60 104.35 -44.16
N ILE A 271 -36.41 104.80 -43.78
CA ILE A 271 -36.22 105.81 -42.73
C ILE A 271 -36.81 107.17 -43.16
N ALA A 272 -36.57 107.59 -44.41
CA ALA A 272 -37.11 108.84 -44.94
C ALA A 272 -38.65 108.84 -44.98
N ALA A 273 -39.28 107.73 -45.38
CA ALA A 273 -40.73 107.58 -45.39
C ALA A 273 -41.34 107.63 -43.97
N PHE A 274 -40.61 107.23 -42.93
CA PHE A 274 -41.07 107.32 -41.54
C PHE A 274 -41.04 108.76 -41.01
N LEU A 275 -40.01 109.53 -41.36
CA LEU A 275 -39.75 110.87 -40.82
C LEU A 275 -40.52 112.00 -41.54
N PHE A 276 -40.64 111.93 -42.87
CA PHE A 276 -41.15 113.06 -43.67
C PHE A 276 -42.64 112.95 -44.05
N VAL A 277 -43.29 111.81 -43.79
CA VAL A 277 -44.72 111.63 -44.11
C VAL A 277 -45.59 111.95 -42.88
N PRO A 278 -46.61 112.82 -42.99
CA PRO A 278 -47.47 113.16 -41.86
C PRO A 278 -48.38 111.99 -41.42
N LYS A 279 -48.69 111.90 -40.12
CA LYS A 279 -49.61 110.90 -39.57
C LYS A 279 -51.04 111.16 -40.07
N PRO A 280 -51.84 110.11 -40.36
CA PRO A 280 -51.62 108.70 -40.01
C PRO A 280 -50.96 107.82 -41.10
N TRP A 281 -50.57 108.39 -42.25
CA TRP A 281 -50.16 107.60 -43.42
C TRP A 281 -48.72 107.06 -43.37
N ASN A 282 -47.87 107.55 -42.47
CA ASN A 282 -46.46 107.20 -42.39
C ASN A 282 -46.20 105.71 -42.09
N ALA A 283 -47.02 105.09 -41.23
CA ALA A 283 -46.90 103.68 -40.87
C ALA A 283 -47.33 102.77 -42.02
N PHE A 284 -48.36 103.15 -42.77
CA PHE A 284 -48.81 102.38 -43.93
C PHE A 284 -47.75 102.40 -45.05
N LEU A 285 -47.21 103.58 -45.37
CA LEU A 285 -46.22 103.73 -46.45
C LEU A 285 -44.90 103.00 -46.14
N THR A 286 -44.43 103.04 -44.89
CA THR A 286 -43.20 102.34 -44.48
C THR A 286 -43.34 100.82 -44.56
N ILE A 287 -44.48 100.25 -44.17
CA ILE A 287 -44.73 98.80 -44.28
C ILE A 287 -44.75 98.37 -45.76
N VAL A 288 -45.38 99.15 -46.65
CA VAL A 288 -45.43 98.85 -48.09
C VAL A 288 -44.02 98.86 -48.71
N ILE A 289 -43.19 99.86 -48.39
CA ILE A 289 -41.82 99.97 -48.90
C ILE A 289 -40.93 98.84 -48.33
N ALA A 290 -41.09 98.50 -47.05
CA ALA A 290 -40.34 97.41 -46.42
C ALA A 290 -40.69 96.04 -47.03
N LEU A 291 -41.98 95.78 -47.30
CA LEU A 291 -42.41 94.55 -47.97
C LEU A 291 -41.91 94.49 -49.42
N ALA A 292 -41.98 95.59 -50.17
CA ALA A 292 -41.46 95.65 -51.54
C ALA A 292 -39.94 95.45 -51.59
N GLY A 293 -39.20 96.08 -50.67
CA GLY A 293 -37.75 95.90 -50.53
C GLY A 293 -37.37 94.47 -50.11
N GLY A 294 -38.14 93.88 -49.19
CA GLY A 294 -37.97 92.49 -48.78
C GLY A 294 -38.22 91.49 -49.91
N ILE A 295 -39.29 91.70 -50.69
CA ILE A 295 -39.60 90.88 -51.88
C ILE A 295 -38.51 91.04 -52.95
N TYR A 296 -37.99 92.24 -53.17
CA TYR A 296 -36.90 92.47 -54.12
C TYR A 296 -35.64 91.70 -53.74
N VAL A 297 -35.21 91.80 -52.48
CA VAL A 297 -34.04 91.07 -51.96
C VAL A 297 -34.30 89.56 -51.98
N TRP A 298 -35.50 89.11 -51.61
CA TRP A 298 -35.88 87.70 -51.60
C TRP A 298 -35.95 87.09 -53.00
N ASN A 299 -36.56 87.77 -53.98
CA ASN A 299 -36.60 87.27 -55.37
C ASN A 299 -35.19 87.15 -55.95
N ARG A 300 -34.33 88.15 -55.70
CA ARG A 300 -32.95 88.14 -56.18
C ARG A 300 -32.08 87.11 -55.47
N LEU A 301 -32.40 86.75 -54.23
CA LEU A 301 -31.79 85.62 -53.51
C LEU A 301 -32.35 84.27 -53.95
N LYS A 302 -33.65 84.15 -54.29
CA LYS A 302 -34.30 82.86 -54.59
C LYS A 302 -33.93 82.30 -55.96
N GLU A 303 -33.54 83.15 -56.92
CA GLU A 303 -32.95 82.70 -58.19
C GLU A 303 -31.61 81.95 -58.04
N SER A 304 -31.02 81.93 -56.83
CA SER A 304 -29.80 81.17 -56.54
C SER A 304 -29.99 79.65 -56.32
N LYS A 305 -31.23 79.17 -56.17
CA LYS A 305 -31.51 77.75 -55.87
C LYS A 305 -32.12 76.91 -57.01
N LYS A 306 -32.21 77.44 -58.23
CA LYS A 306 -32.46 76.63 -59.44
C LYS A 306 -31.20 76.59 -60.32
N LYS A 307 -30.22 75.80 -59.89
CA LYS A 307 -29.20 75.25 -60.79
C LYS A 307 -29.35 73.74 -60.79
N ALA A 308 -29.64 73.20 -61.96
CA ALA A 308 -29.51 71.78 -62.26
C ALA A 308 -28.10 71.30 -61.85
N LYS A 309 -28.02 70.09 -61.28
CA LYS A 309 -26.75 69.40 -61.05
C LYS A 309 -25.94 69.41 -62.34
N THR A 310 -24.71 69.90 -62.28
CA THR A 310 -23.83 70.02 -63.46
C THR A 310 -23.19 68.66 -63.78
N PRO A 311 -22.98 68.32 -65.06
CA PRO A 311 -22.37 67.05 -65.53
C PRO A 311 -21.05 66.58 -64.88
N PRO A 312 -20.16 67.45 -64.33
CA PRO A 312 -18.88 66.98 -63.79
C PRO A 312 -19.03 66.12 -62.53
N GLU A 313 -20.07 66.30 -61.72
CA GLU A 313 -20.22 65.57 -60.45
C GLU A 313 -20.58 64.09 -60.65
N ILE A 314 -21.31 63.75 -61.71
CA ILE A 314 -21.71 62.36 -62.00
C ILE A 314 -20.55 61.58 -62.63
N ILE A 315 -19.76 62.25 -63.48
CA ILE A 315 -18.57 61.66 -64.13
C ILE A 315 -17.44 61.46 -63.10
N LEU A 316 -17.34 62.30 -62.06
CA LEU A 316 -16.34 62.17 -61.00
C LEU A 316 -16.65 61.06 -59.98
N GLU A 317 -17.91 60.68 -59.78
CA GLU A 317 -18.27 59.48 -58.99
C GLU A 317 -18.06 58.18 -59.78
N GLU A 318 -18.18 58.21 -61.11
CA GLU A 318 -17.97 57.07 -62.02
C GLU A 318 -16.48 56.78 -62.33
N ILE A 319 -15.56 57.74 -62.16
CA ILE A 319 -14.10 57.56 -62.40
C ILE A 319 -13.33 57.44 -61.08
N THR A 320 -13.85 56.71 -60.10
CA THR A 320 -12.94 55.93 -59.23
C THR A 320 -12.66 54.63 -59.97
N PRO A 321 -11.42 54.30 -60.33
CA PRO A 321 -11.17 53.06 -61.08
C PRO A 321 -11.74 51.89 -60.28
N GLU A 322 -12.64 51.11 -60.88
CA GLU A 322 -13.28 49.94 -60.26
C GLU A 322 -12.22 48.94 -59.73
N GLU A 323 -11.01 48.96 -60.31
CA GLU A 323 -9.82 48.22 -59.88
C GLU A 323 -9.31 48.61 -58.47
N GLU A 324 -9.40 49.89 -58.06
CA GLU A 324 -8.95 50.32 -56.73
C GLU A 324 -9.95 49.95 -55.62
N LYS A 325 -11.26 49.98 -55.91
CA LYS A 325 -12.31 49.54 -54.98
C LYS A 325 -12.26 48.02 -54.77
N ALA A 326 -12.11 47.25 -55.85
CA ALA A 326 -11.97 45.79 -55.78
C ALA A 326 -10.72 45.35 -54.99
N SER A 327 -9.60 46.08 -55.09
CA SER A 327 -8.38 45.75 -54.35
C SER A 327 -8.45 46.06 -52.85
N LYS A 328 -9.30 47.01 -52.42
CA LYS A 328 -9.50 47.32 -50.99
C LYS A 328 -10.39 46.28 -50.30
N GLU A 329 -11.44 45.83 -50.99
CA GLU A 329 -12.30 44.75 -50.52
C GLU A 329 -11.52 43.44 -50.32
N GLN A 330 -10.53 43.16 -51.19
CA GLN A 330 -9.62 42.03 -51.03
C GLN A 330 -8.80 42.10 -49.73
N LEU A 331 -8.17 43.24 -49.41
CA LEU A 331 -7.41 43.40 -48.16
C LEU A 331 -8.29 43.33 -46.91
N LEU A 332 -9.53 43.85 -46.98
CA LEU A 332 -10.48 43.74 -45.89
C LEU A 332 -10.93 42.29 -45.66
N TRP A 333 -11.10 41.51 -46.73
CA TRP A 333 -11.37 40.09 -46.65
C TRP A 333 -10.18 39.31 -46.06
N GLU A 334 -8.97 39.61 -46.51
CA GLU A 334 -7.72 39.01 -46.02
C GLU A 334 -7.54 39.29 -44.52
N ARG A 335 -7.73 40.54 -44.08
CA ARG A 335 -7.73 40.89 -42.65
C ARG A 335 -8.75 40.09 -41.85
N ALA A 336 -9.98 39.98 -42.36
CA ALA A 336 -11.05 39.24 -41.68
C ALA A 336 -10.73 37.73 -41.59
N HIS A 337 -10.11 37.18 -42.63
CA HIS A 337 -9.69 35.78 -42.68
C HIS A 337 -8.55 35.50 -41.69
N VAL A 338 -7.46 36.26 -41.75
CA VAL A 338 -6.31 36.14 -40.83
C VAL A 338 -6.75 36.37 -39.38
N SER A 339 -7.62 37.35 -39.14
CA SER A 339 -8.19 37.60 -37.80
C SER A 339 -9.01 36.42 -37.28
N SER A 340 -9.76 35.73 -38.16
CA SER A 340 -10.52 34.55 -37.79
C SER A 340 -9.61 33.37 -37.44
N GLU A 341 -8.58 33.12 -38.27
CA GLU A 341 -7.60 32.05 -38.02
C GLU A 341 -6.81 32.30 -36.73
N TRP A 342 -6.37 33.55 -36.50
CA TRP A 342 -5.71 33.94 -35.27
C TRP A 342 -6.60 33.68 -34.04
N LYS A 343 -7.89 34.00 -34.14
CA LYS A 343 -8.85 33.76 -33.06
C LYS A 343 -9.10 32.28 -32.79
N GLU A 344 -9.12 31.44 -33.83
CA GLU A 344 -9.18 29.99 -33.67
C GLU A 344 -7.94 29.45 -32.94
N LYS A 345 -6.75 29.92 -33.32
CA LYS A 345 -5.48 29.56 -32.65
C LYS A 345 -5.41 30.07 -31.21
N GLN A 346 -5.97 31.24 -30.94
CA GLN A 346 -6.09 31.77 -29.58
C GLN A 346 -6.94 30.85 -28.70
N ILE A 347 -8.11 30.42 -29.18
CA ILE A 347 -8.99 29.50 -28.44
C ILE A 347 -8.30 28.14 -28.23
N GLU A 348 -7.61 27.62 -29.25
CA GLU A 348 -6.83 26.39 -29.15
C GLU A 348 -5.75 26.48 -28.06
N TYR A 349 -5.02 27.60 -28.02
CA TYR A 349 -3.99 27.86 -27.01
C TYR A 349 -4.58 28.01 -25.59
N GLU A 350 -5.69 28.75 -25.44
CA GLU A 350 -6.40 28.91 -24.17
C GLU A 350 -6.88 27.55 -23.62
N ASN A 351 -7.46 26.69 -24.46
CA ASN A 351 -7.87 25.34 -24.08
C ASN A 351 -6.67 24.48 -23.64
N MET A 352 -5.53 24.59 -24.33
CA MET A 352 -4.31 23.87 -23.95
C MET A 352 -3.76 24.36 -22.60
N GLN A 353 -3.83 25.67 -22.33
CA GLN A 353 -3.45 26.22 -21.03
C GLN A 353 -4.33 25.70 -19.90
N GLU A 354 -5.65 25.66 -20.12
CA GLU A 354 -6.61 25.11 -19.14
C GLU A 354 -6.30 23.63 -18.84
N GLN A 355 -6.06 22.82 -19.88
CA GLN A 355 -5.66 21.41 -19.71
C GLN A 355 -4.33 21.24 -18.96
N MET A 356 -3.36 22.14 -19.19
CA MET A 356 -2.09 22.13 -18.43
C MET A 356 -2.31 22.45 -16.95
N GLU A 357 -3.23 23.36 -16.64
CA GLU A 357 -3.58 23.74 -15.28
C GLU A 357 -4.30 22.57 -14.55
N GLU A 358 -5.23 21.88 -15.21
CA GLU A 358 -5.83 20.64 -14.70
C GLU A 358 -4.81 19.53 -14.44
N LEU A 359 -3.77 19.43 -15.29
CA LEU A 359 -2.68 18.48 -15.09
C LEU A 359 -1.74 18.87 -13.93
N ALA A 360 -1.68 20.16 -13.59
CA ALA A 360 -0.89 20.67 -12.46
C ALA A 360 -1.61 20.49 -11.11
N GLU A 361 -2.94 20.46 -11.09
CA GLU A 361 -3.71 20.18 -9.88
C GLU A 361 -3.50 18.72 -9.41
N LEU A 362 -3.33 18.52 -8.10
CA LEU A 362 -3.22 17.20 -7.50
C LEU A 362 -4.60 16.51 -7.51
N PRO A 363 -4.76 15.35 -8.17
CA PRO A 363 -6.04 14.66 -8.25
C PRO A 363 -6.53 14.17 -6.88
N GLN A 364 -7.84 13.92 -6.76
CA GLN A 364 -8.41 13.19 -5.61
C GLN A 364 -7.74 11.82 -5.41
N ASP A 365 -7.30 11.18 -6.50
CA ASP A 365 -6.58 9.92 -6.45
C ASP A 365 -5.26 10.02 -5.67
N TYR A 366 -4.58 11.17 -5.70
CA TYR A 366 -3.37 11.39 -4.90
C TYR A 366 -3.66 11.31 -3.40
N GLN A 367 -4.77 11.92 -2.97
CA GLN A 367 -5.21 11.85 -1.58
C GLN A 367 -5.59 10.42 -1.17
N GLU A 368 -6.17 9.65 -2.08
CA GLU A 368 -6.51 8.24 -1.84
C GLU A 368 -5.25 7.37 -1.72
N HIS A 369 -4.24 7.56 -2.59
CA HIS A 369 -2.96 6.87 -2.48
C HIS A 369 -2.22 7.23 -1.20
N ASP A 370 -2.18 8.51 -0.81
CA ASP A 370 -1.57 8.95 0.43
C ASP A 370 -2.27 8.35 1.66
N ARG A 371 -3.61 8.32 1.66
CA ARG A 371 -4.40 7.65 2.70
C ARG A 371 -4.08 6.16 2.79
N ARG A 372 -3.98 5.45 1.66
CA ARG A 372 -3.63 4.02 1.63
C ARG A 372 -2.21 3.79 2.15
N ARG A 373 -1.24 4.61 1.74
CA ARG A 373 0.15 4.56 2.21
C ARG A 373 0.23 4.81 3.71
N ALA A 374 -0.48 5.82 4.21
CA ALA A 374 -0.58 6.14 5.63
C ALA A 374 -1.21 4.98 6.42
N ALA A 375 -2.29 4.36 5.92
CA ALA A 375 -2.93 3.23 6.55
C ALA A 375 -1.99 2.01 6.67
N VAL A 376 -1.28 1.66 5.60
CA VAL A 376 -0.30 0.56 5.61
C VAL A 376 0.86 0.87 6.57
N THR A 377 1.35 2.11 6.56
CA THR A 377 2.43 2.54 7.46
C THR A 377 2.02 2.46 8.93
N MET A 378 0.82 2.94 9.26
CA MET A 378 0.24 2.82 10.60
C MET A 378 0.06 1.36 11.03
N ALA A 379 -0.35 0.48 10.11
CA ALA A 379 -0.45 -0.95 10.40
C ALA A 379 0.93 -1.57 10.70
N MET A 380 1.98 -1.19 9.95
CA MET A 380 3.35 -1.64 10.21
C MET A 380 3.85 -1.18 11.57
N GLU A 381 3.74 0.12 11.87
CA GLU A 381 4.16 0.71 13.14
C GLU A 381 3.43 0.06 14.32
N ARG A 382 2.12 -0.14 14.18
CA ARG A 382 1.32 -0.77 15.24
C ARG A 382 1.69 -2.22 15.47
N LEU A 383 1.99 -2.98 14.41
CA LEU A 383 2.47 -4.36 14.54
C LEU A 383 3.85 -4.42 15.21
N GLU A 384 4.75 -3.50 14.88
CA GLU A 384 6.08 -3.42 15.50
C GLU A 384 5.97 -3.11 16.99
N GLU A 385 5.14 -2.13 17.37
CA GLU A 385 4.87 -1.77 18.77
C GLU A 385 4.28 -2.95 19.56
N LEU A 386 3.21 -3.57 19.04
CA LEU A 386 2.57 -4.71 19.68
C LEU A 386 3.50 -5.91 19.80
N SER A 387 4.28 -6.19 18.76
CA SER A 387 5.26 -7.28 18.79
C SER A 387 6.32 -7.03 19.86
N ALA A 388 6.84 -5.81 19.97
CA ALA A 388 7.86 -5.48 20.97
C ALA A 388 7.34 -5.69 22.40
N ASP A 389 6.09 -5.28 22.66
CA ASP A 389 5.43 -5.47 23.95
C ASP A 389 5.21 -6.95 24.27
N ILE A 390 4.69 -7.74 23.30
CA ILE A 390 4.48 -9.18 23.46
C ILE A 390 5.82 -9.89 23.72
N GLN A 391 6.85 -9.62 22.90
CA GLN A 391 8.17 -10.21 23.07
C GLN A 391 8.76 -9.90 24.45
N LYS A 392 8.62 -8.67 24.93
CA LYS A 392 9.08 -8.27 26.26
C LYS A 392 8.36 -9.03 27.37
N GLN A 393 7.05 -9.15 27.29
CA GLN A 393 6.25 -9.89 28.28
C GLN A 393 6.59 -11.39 28.27
N MET A 394 6.63 -12.00 27.09
CA MET A 394 7.01 -13.42 26.92
C MET A 394 8.42 -13.68 27.42
N THR A 395 9.36 -12.77 27.14
CA THR A 395 10.74 -12.89 27.61
C THR A 395 10.83 -12.87 29.14
N GLN A 396 10.08 -11.99 29.78
CA GLN A 396 10.05 -11.89 31.24
C GLN A 396 9.44 -13.13 31.88
N GLU A 397 8.32 -13.63 31.35
CA GLU A 397 7.66 -14.82 31.87
C GLU A 397 8.50 -16.08 31.65
N LEU A 398 9.14 -16.23 30.48
CA LEU A 398 10.03 -17.35 30.19
C LEU A 398 11.26 -17.35 31.10
N ASN A 399 11.92 -16.20 31.28
CA ASN A 399 13.04 -16.08 32.21
C ASN A 399 12.61 -16.42 33.65
N ARG A 400 11.41 -15.98 34.07
CA ARG A 400 10.87 -16.28 35.41
C ARG A 400 10.65 -17.78 35.59
N ARG A 401 9.89 -18.42 34.70
CA ARG A 401 9.57 -19.85 34.73
C ARG A 401 10.83 -20.72 34.63
N ALA A 402 11.70 -20.43 33.68
CA ALA A 402 12.95 -21.18 33.51
C ALA A 402 13.88 -21.01 34.72
N SER A 403 13.91 -19.83 35.35
CA SER A 403 14.68 -19.60 36.59
C SER A 403 14.14 -20.42 37.76
N GLU A 404 12.82 -20.47 37.94
CA GLU A 404 12.16 -21.27 38.99
C GLU A 404 12.51 -22.76 38.84
N ILE A 405 12.40 -23.29 37.61
CA ILE A 405 12.74 -24.69 37.33
C ILE A 405 14.23 -24.93 37.55
N ILE A 406 15.12 -24.05 37.05
CA ILE A 406 16.57 -24.18 37.23
C ILE A 406 16.97 -24.17 38.71
N GLU A 407 16.41 -23.26 39.49
CA GLU A 407 16.71 -23.16 40.92
C GLU A 407 16.33 -24.46 41.63
N GLU A 408 15.16 -25.02 41.32
CA GLU A 408 14.71 -26.27 41.91
C GLU A 408 15.57 -27.49 41.48
N ILE A 409 15.74 -27.72 40.17
CA ILE A 409 16.45 -28.92 39.68
C ILE A 409 17.96 -28.89 40.00
N THR A 410 18.52 -27.70 40.23
CA THR A 410 19.93 -27.53 40.62
C THR A 410 20.13 -27.48 42.13
N GLY A 411 19.07 -27.58 42.93
CA GLY A 411 19.11 -27.52 44.39
C GLY A 411 19.62 -26.17 44.91
N GLY A 412 19.23 -25.07 44.26
CA GLY A 412 19.62 -23.70 44.62
C GLY A 412 21.02 -23.29 44.21
N ARG A 413 21.74 -24.09 43.41
CA ARG A 413 23.10 -23.74 42.95
C ARG A 413 23.09 -22.52 42.01
N TYR A 414 22.04 -22.40 41.21
CA TYR A 414 21.82 -21.29 40.29
C TYR A 414 20.44 -20.72 40.54
N HIS A 415 20.33 -19.42 40.76
CA HIS A 415 19.07 -18.79 41.17
C HIS A 415 18.28 -18.25 39.98
N ARG A 416 18.96 -17.87 38.91
CA ARG A 416 18.33 -17.27 37.74
C ARG A 416 18.99 -17.70 36.44
N LEU A 417 18.17 -17.89 35.42
CA LEU A 417 18.55 -17.92 34.01
C LEU A 417 18.12 -16.60 33.38
N VAL A 418 19.05 -15.91 32.72
CA VAL A 418 18.79 -14.60 32.12
C VAL A 418 19.31 -14.58 30.70
N ALA A 419 18.46 -14.16 29.75
CA ALA A 419 18.88 -13.77 28.40
C ALA A 419 19.16 -12.26 28.34
N ASP A 420 20.21 -11.85 27.63
CA ASP A 420 20.42 -10.44 27.29
C ASP A 420 19.66 -10.01 26.02
N GLU A 421 19.79 -8.73 25.63
CA GLU A 421 19.13 -8.17 24.44
C GLU A 421 19.53 -8.88 23.14
N SER A 422 20.71 -9.51 23.12
CA SER A 422 21.19 -10.31 21.99
C SER A 422 20.88 -11.80 22.15
N LEU A 423 19.99 -12.14 23.09
CA LEU A 423 19.53 -13.49 23.41
C LEU A 423 20.66 -14.44 23.86
N HIS A 424 21.77 -13.90 24.38
CA HIS A 424 22.79 -14.71 25.02
C HIS A 424 22.36 -15.04 26.44
N MET A 425 22.16 -16.33 26.68
CA MET A 425 21.76 -16.82 27.98
C MET A 425 22.94 -16.89 28.95
N SER A 426 22.67 -16.66 30.22
CA SER A 426 23.62 -16.83 31.31
C SER A 426 22.93 -17.23 32.60
N LEU A 427 23.63 -18.00 33.41
CA LEU A 427 23.20 -18.34 34.76
C LEU A 427 23.73 -17.33 35.77
N ILE A 428 22.93 -17.01 36.78
CA ILE A 428 23.34 -16.20 37.92
C ILE A 428 23.60 -17.12 39.12
N LYS A 429 24.83 -17.06 39.63
CA LYS A 429 25.26 -17.74 40.85
C LYS A 429 25.92 -16.74 41.79
N ALA A 430 25.32 -16.49 42.96
CA ALA A 430 25.82 -15.54 43.97
C ALA A 430 26.29 -14.20 43.32
N ASP A 431 25.39 -13.57 42.55
CA ASP A 431 25.59 -12.32 41.80
C ASP A 431 26.66 -12.34 40.70
N ARG A 432 27.19 -13.51 40.32
CA ARG A 432 28.05 -13.68 39.15
C ARG A 432 27.27 -14.22 37.96
N LYS A 433 27.42 -13.55 36.81
CA LYS A 433 26.92 -14.01 35.51
C LYS A 433 27.89 -15.04 34.91
N ILE A 434 27.39 -16.22 34.59
CA ILE A 434 28.16 -17.34 34.01
C ILE A 434 27.54 -17.68 32.65
N GLY A 435 28.32 -17.51 31.58
CA GLY A 435 27.92 -17.87 30.23
C GLY A 435 27.82 -19.39 30.02
N MET A 436 27.05 -19.79 29.01
CA MET A 436 26.79 -21.19 28.67
C MET A 436 28.07 -21.97 28.33
N GLU A 437 29.05 -21.29 27.74
CA GLU A 437 30.35 -21.85 27.35
C GLU A 437 31.23 -22.25 28.55
N ARG A 438 30.90 -21.79 29.76
CA ARG A 438 31.68 -22.03 30.99
C ARG A 438 31.08 -23.06 31.93
N VAL A 439 29.90 -23.58 31.62
CA VAL A 439 29.21 -24.56 32.48
C VAL A 439 29.48 -26.00 32.03
N SER A 440 29.32 -26.95 32.95
CA SER A 440 29.45 -28.37 32.63
C SER A 440 28.34 -28.84 31.68
N GLN A 441 28.59 -29.89 30.90
CA GLN A 441 27.58 -30.47 30.01
C GLN A 441 26.27 -30.81 30.74
N GLY A 442 26.34 -31.49 31.90
CA GLY A 442 25.13 -31.78 32.68
C GLY A 442 24.39 -30.54 33.19
N THR A 443 25.04 -29.38 33.28
CA THR A 443 24.36 -28.11 33.57
C THR A 443 23.69 -27.54 32.32
N LEU A 444 24.32 -27.64 31.14
CA LEU A 444 23.67 -27.26 29.87
C LEU A 444 22.40 -28.08 29.63
N GLU A 445 22.44 -29.38 29.91
CA GLU A 445 21.27 -30.25 29.79
C GLU A 445 20.14 -29.89 30.77
N GLN A 446 20.48 -29.42 31.98
CA GLN A 446 19.50 -28.87 32.93
C GLN A 446 18.87 -27.57 32.42
N ILE A 447 19.67 -26.68 31.84
CA ILE A 447 19.16 -25.43 31.24
C ILE A 447 18.23 -25.75 30.08
N TYR A 448 18.64 -26.67 29.21
CA TYR A 448 17.85 -27.11 28.07
C TYR A 448 16.51 -27.73 28.52
N PHE A 449 16.56 -28.64 29.50
CA PHE A 449 15.36 -29.23 30.11
C PHE A 449 14.45 -28.15 30.70
N ALA A 450 14.98 -27.27 31.55
CA ALA A 450 14.20 -26.23 32.21
C ALA A 450 13.55 -25.25 31.23
N LEU A 451 14.27 -24.87 30.16
CA LEU A 451 13.75 -23.99 29.13
C LEU A 451 12.61 -24.66 28.37
N ARG A 452 12.76 -25.92 27.96
CA ARG A 452 11.70 -26.67 27.27
C ARG A 452 10.45 -26.84 28.11
N MET A 453 10.63 -27.17 29.39
CA MET A 453 9.51 -27.27 30.32
C MET A 453 8.82 -25.93 30.55
N ALA A 454 9.59 -24.84 30.67
CA ALA A 454 9.02 -23.50 30.82
C ALA A 454 8.20 -23.10 29.58
N VAL A 455 8.74 -23.30 28.37
CA VAL A 455 8.02 -23.01 27.12
C VAL A 455 6.77 -23.88 27.00
N GLY A 456 6.86 -25.19 27.24
CA GLY A 456 5.70 -26.09 27.19
C GLY A 456 4.59 -25.64 28.13
N GLN A 457 4.94 -25.31 29.39
CA GLN A 457 3.97 -24.80 30.36
C GLN A 457 3.36 -23.44 29.99
N MET A 458 4.12 -22.57 29.34
CA MET A 458 3.64 -21.25 28.93
C MET A 458 2.67 -21.30 27.75
N LEU A 459 2.97 -22.14 26.75
CA LEU A 459 2.20 -22.19 25.50
C LEU A 459 1.00 -23.15 25.61
N TYR A 460 1.22 -24.29 26.24
CA TYR A 460 0.30 -25.43 26.16
C TYR A 460 -0.09 -25.97 27.55
N GLY A 461 0.46 -25.39 28.63
CA GLY A 461 0.11 -25.75 30.00
C GLY A 461 0.43 -27.20 30.39
N GLY A 462 -0.51 -27.83 31.10
CA GLY A 462 -0.43 -29.21 31.59
C GLY A 462 -1.06 -30.24 30.65
N GLU A 463 -1.40 -29.85 29.41
CA GLU A 463 -2.33 -30.63 28.60
C GLU A 463 -1.70 -31.83 27.90
N TYR A 464 -0.39 -31.86 27.64
CA TYR A 464 0.21 -32.91 26.81
C TYR A 464 1.15 -33.83 27.59
N PRO A 465 1.29 -35.11 27.17
CA PRO A 465 2.25 -36.02 27.79
C PRO A 465 3.68 -35.54 27.49
N ILE A 466 4.51 -35.47 28.54
CA ILE A 466 5.95 -35.21 28.44
C ILE A 466 6.66 -36.54 28.14
N ILE A 467 7.45 -36.58 27.08
CA ILE A 467 8.25 -37.74 26.70
C ILE A 467 9.73 -37.42 26.90
N LEU A 468 10.43 -38.29 27.62
CA LEU A 468 11.84 -38.14 27.97
C LEU A 468 12.58 -39.41 27.56
N ASP A 469 13.44 -39.35 26.54
CA ASP A 469 14.20 -40.51 26.03
C ASP A 469 15.68 -40.43 26.44
N ASP A 470 16.08 -41.23 27.44
CA ASP A 470 17.43 -41.27 28.03
C ASP A 470 17.99 -39.85 28.38
N THR A 471 17.10 -38.92 28.73
CA THR A 471 17.40 -37.48 28.86
C THR A 471 18.39 -37.14 29.97
N PHE A 472 18.46 -37.95 31.04
CA PHE A 472 19.23 -37.61 32.24
C PHE A 472 20.61 -38.26 32.31
N ALA A 473 21.15 -38.76 31.19
CA ALA A 473 22.39 -39.54 31.16
C ALA A 473 23.56 -38.87 31.91
N PHE A 474 23.73 -37.54 31.80
CA PHE A 474 24.82 -36.79 32.43
C PHE A 474 24.49 -36.20 33.82
N TYR A 475 23.37 -36.60 34.42
CA TYR A 475 22.98 -36.12 35.73
C TYR A 475 23.62 -36.99 36.80
N ASP A 476 24.20 -36.35 37.81
CA ASP A 476 24.55 -37.00 39.06
C ASP A 476 23.28 -37.31 39.86
N ASP A 477 23.38 -38.20 40.85
CA ASP A 477 22.23 -38.68 41.63
C ASP A 477 21.46 -37.53 42.29
N VAL A 478 22.13 -36.48 42.75
CA VAL A 478 21.49 -35.33 43.42
C VAL A 478 20.66 -34.53 42.40
N ARG A 479 21.22 -34.25 41.22
CA ARG A 479 20.48 -33.56 40.15
C ARG A 479 19.31 -34.38 39.66
N LEU A 480 19.51 -35.69 39.49
CA LEU A 480 18.45 -36.60 39.05
C LEU A 480 17.33 -36.67 40.11
N GLU A 481 17.68 -36.76 41.39
CA GLU A 481 16.72 -36.76 42.49
C GLU A 481 15.86 -35.48 42.48
N ASN A 482 16.49 -34.31 42.39
CA ASN A 482 15.76 -33.02 42.32
C ASN A 482 14.85 -32.93 41.09
N THR A 483 15.33 -33.41 39.94
CA THR A 483 14.58 -33.36 38.68
C THR A 483 13.37 -34.29 38.71
N LEU A 484 13.53 -35.51 39.25
CA LEU A 484 12.43 -36.47 39.42
C LEU A 484 11.38 -35.96 40.43
N ARG A 485 11.79 -35.27 41.50
CA ARG A 485 10.86 -34.61 42.43
C ARG A 485 10.07 -33.50 41.75
N TRP A 486 10.72 -32.68 40.93
CA TRP A 486 10.06 -31.63 40.18
C TRP A 486 9.06 -32.22 39.19
N LEU A 487 9.46 -33.25 38.44
CA LEU A 487 8.60 -33.98 37.50
C LEU A 487 7.36 -34.58 38.18
N ALA A 488 7.51 -35.14 39.37
CA ALA A 488 6.41 -35.76 40.10
C ALA A 488 5.29 -34.80 40.53
N ARG A 489 5.54 -33.48 40.49
CA ARG A 489 4.55 -32.45 40.82
C ARG A 489 3.86 -31.88 39.57
N GLN A 490 4.29 -32.26 38.37
CA GLN A 490 3.66 -31.79 37.14
C GLN A 490 2.33 -32.50 36.93
N GLU A 491 1.37 -31.78 36.36
CA GLU A 491 0.04 -32.32 36.03
C GLU A 491 0.09 -33.23 34.79
N ASN A 492 1.11 -33.06 33.95
CA ASN A 492 1.31 -33.84 32.74
C ASN A 492 1.54 -35.33 33.03
N GLN A 493 1.06 -36.20 32.14
CA GLN A 493 1.56 -37.57 32.06
C GLN A 493 3.03 -37.56 31.62
N ILE A 494 3.89 -38.31 32.29
CA ILE A 494 5.33 -38.36 32.00
C ILE A 494 5.72 -39.77 31.58
N LEU A 495 6.24 -39.90 30.36
CA LEU A 495 6.76 -41.14 29.79
C LEU A 495 8.29 -41.07 29.74
N LEU A 496 8.95 -41.67 30.73
CA LEU A 496 10.40 -41.68 30.86
C LEU A 496 10.96 -43.00 30.33
N PHE A 497 11.59 -42.94 29.16
CA PHE A 497 12.32 -44.05 28.57
C PHE A 497 13.75 -44.06 29.11
N THR A 498 14.19 -45.19 29.65
CA THR A 498 15.54 -45.33 30.21
C THR A 498 16.13 -46.72 29.96
N CYS A 499 17.44 -46.78 29.76
CA CYS A 499 18.22 -48.02 29.82
C CYS A 499 18.76 -48.35 31.21
N GLN A 500 18.58 -47.46 32.19
CA GLN A 500 19.15 -47.58 33.53
C GLN A 500 18.06 -47.86 34.58
N LYS A 501 18.47 -48.51 35.68
CA LYS A 501 17.57 -48.79 36.82
C LYS A 501 17.64 -47.71 37.91
N ARG A 502 18.54 -46.74 37.78
CA ARG A 502 18.77 -45.72 38.82
C ARG A 502 17.56 -44.81 39.02
N GLU A 503 16.83 -44.48 37.95
CA GLU A 503 15.63 -43.64 38.02
C GLU A 503 14.55 -44.33 38.87
N GLU A 504 14.35 -45.64 38.65
CA GLU A 504 13.43 -46.46 39.45
C GLU A 504 13.83 -46.51 40.93
N GLN A 505 15.12 -46.74 41.19
CA GLN A 505 15.64 -46.85 42.56
C GLN A 505 15.49 -45.54 43.34
N LEU A 506 15.81 -44.41 42.70
CA LEU A 506 15.66 -43.08 43.30
C LEU A 506 14.20 -42.73 43.53
N MET A 507 13.30 -43.01 42.58
CA MET A 507 11.86 -42.79 42.77
C MET A 507 11.30 -43.60 43.93
N LYS A 508 11.66 -44.88 44.05
CA LYS A 508 11.29 -45.74 45.19
C LYS A 508 11.82 -45.18 46.51
N LYS A 509 13.07 -44.73 46.56
CA LYS A 509 13.70 -44.13 47.75
C LYS A 509 12.96 -42.86 48.21
N MET A 510 12.45 -42.06 47.27
CA MET A 510 11.71 -40.83 47.55
C MET A 510 10.22 -41.04 47.83
N GLY A 511 9.69 -42.27 47.66
CA GLY A 511 8.26 -42.55 47.76
C GLY A 511 7.43 -41.95 46.62
N ILE A 512 8.06 -41.65 45.47
CA ILE A 512 7.35 -41.17 44.28
C ILE A 512 6.65 -42.36 43.62
N SER A 513 5.35 -42.25 43.41
CA SER A 513 4.57 -43.27 42.69
C SER A 513 5.01 -43.29 41.23
N CYS A 514 5.65 -44.39 40.82
CA CYS A 514 6.01 -44.63 39.43
C CYS A 514 5.62 -46.05 39.04
N LYS A 515 5.14 -46.24 37.81
CA LYS A 515 4.93 -47.59 37.26
C LYS A 515 6.09 -47.98 36.36
N PHE A 516 6.70 -49.11 36.69
CA PHE A 516 7.78 -49.70 35.92
C PHE A 516 7.21 -50.65 34.87
N ARG A 517 7.60 -50.47 33.61
CA ARG A 517 7.30 -51.41 32.53
C ARG A 517 8.55 -51.79 31.75
N LEU A 518 8.66 -53.08 31.48
CA LEU A 518 9.64 -53.64 30.54
C LEU A 518 9.08 -53.54 29.12
N ILE A 519 9.84 -52.93 28.22
CA ILE A 519 9.54 -52.87 26.78
C ILE A 519 9.91 -54.17 26.08
#